data_AF-A0A1Z4JIM9-F1
#
_entry.id   AF-A0A1Z4JIM9-F1
#
_cell.length_a   1.000
_cell.length_b   1.000
_cell.length_c   1.000
_cell.angle_alpha   90.00
_cell.angle_beta   90.00
_cell.angle_gamma   90.00
#
_symmetry.space_group_name_H-M   'P 1'
#
loop_
_entity.id
_entity.type
_entity.pdbx_description
1 polymer ?
#
loop_
_entity_poly.entity_id
_entity_poly.type
_entity_poly.pdbx_seq_one_letter_code
_entity_poly.pdbx_strand_id
1 'polypeptide(L)' 'MENQWTARPWKVVQGIGVSFLLIVILAFIYGKFVHHPLRVWLADGEWCVRFSPDGTRTILYRDEC' A
#
# COMPACT_ATOMS: atom_id res chain seq x y z
N MET A 1 -14.65 -19.01 38.19
CA MET A 1 -13.83 -19.24 36.98
C MET A 1 -14.34 -18.28 35.94
N GLU A 2 -13.55 -17.28 35.55
CA GLU A 2 -13.98 -16.27 34.58
C GLU A 2 -13.86 -16.86 33.16
N ASN A 3 -14.95 -16.79 32.40
CA ASN A 3 -15.09 -17.46 31.11
C ASN A 3 -14.19 -16.76 30.09
N GLN A 4 -13.02 -17.36 29.77
CA GLN A 4 -12.01 -16.82 28.86
C GLN A 4 -12.51 -16.49 27.44
N TRP A 5 -13.73 -16.90 27.08
CA TRP A 5 -14.31 -16.75 25.74
C TRP A 5 -15.07 -15.44 25.51
N THR A 6 -15.20 -14.57 26.52
CA THR A 6 -15.88 -13.28 26.35
C THR A 6 -14.86 -12.22 25.96
N ALA A 7 -14.59 -12.08 24.65
CA ALA A 7 -13.78 -10.99 24.15
C ALA A 7 -14.38 -9.66 24.66
N ARG A 8 -13.62 -8.91 25.47
CA ARG A 8 -14.11 -7.63 26.00
C ARG A 8 -14.51 -6.76 24.81
N PRO A 9 -15.76 -6.27 24.71
CA PRO A 9 -16.26 -5.60 23.50
C PRO A 9 -15.38 -4.42 23.08
N TRP A 10 -14.78 -3.73 24.05
CA TRP A 10 -13.80 -2.67 23.80
C TRP A 10 -12.54 -3.12 23.03
N LYS A 11 -12.01 -4.31 23.33
CA LYS A 11 -10.83 -4.86 22.65
C LYS A 11 -11.13 -5.26 21.21
N VAL A 12 -12.35 -5.71 20.94
CA VAL A 12 -12.82 -6.01 19.57
C VAL A 12 -12.92 -4.72 18.75
N VAL A 13 -13.52 -3.66 19.31
CA VAL A 13 -13.63 -2.35 18.66
C VAL A 13 -12.25 -1.77 18.35
N GLN A 14 -11.30 -1.85 19.29
CA GLN A 14 -9.91 -1.44 19.06
C GLN A 14 -9.26 -2.25 17.92
N GLY A 15 -9.43 -3.57 17.90
CA GLY A 15 -8.89 -4.44 16.85
C GLY A 15 -9.44 -4.11 15.46
N ILE A 16 -10.76 -3.88 15.36
CA ILE A 16 -11.41 -3.47 14.11
C ILE A 16 -10.91 -2.09 13.67
N GLY A 17 -10.81 -1.12 14.58
CA GLY A 17 -10.34 0.23 14.27
C GLY A 17 -8.91 0.24 13.73
N VAL A 18 -8.00 -0.51 14.35
CA VAL A 18 -6.61 -0.66 13.88
C VAL A 18 -6.57 -1.34 12.51
N SER A 19 -7.36 -2.40 12.32
CA SER A 19 -7.42 -3.12 11.04
C SER A 19 -7.95 -2.23 9.91
N PHE A 20 -9.00 -1.45 10.18
CA PHE A 20 -9.56 -0.50 9.22
C PHE A 20 -8.54 0.58 8.85
N LEU A 21 -7.85 1.14 9.85
CA LEU A 21 -6.81 2.14 9.62
C LEU A 21 -5.68 1.58 8.73
N LEU A 22 -5.22 0.35 8.99
CA LEU A 22 -4.22 -0.32 8.17
C LEU A 22 -4.70 -0.51 6.72
N ILE A 23 -5.95 -0.93 6.52
CA ILE A 23 -6.54 -1.10 5.18
C ILE A 23 -6.56 0.24 4.43
N VAL A 24 -7.00 1.32 5.08
CA VAL A 24 -7.04 2.67 4.48
C VAL A 24 -5.63 3.14 4.09
N ILE A 25 -4.64 2.96 4.97
CA ILE A 25 -3.25 3.33 4.68
C ILE A 25 -2.71 2.53 3.50
N LEU A 26 -2.94 1.21 3.47
CA LEU A 26 -2.49 0.35 2.36
C LEU A 26 -3.16 0.74 1.04
N ALA A 27 -4.47 1.02 1.05
CA ALA A 27 -5.19 1.48 -0.14
C ALA A 27 -4.67 2.82 -0.66
N PHE A 28 -4.36 3.77 0.24
CA PHE A 28 -3.77 5.05 -0.14
C PHE A 28 -2.38 4.88 -0.76
N ILE A 29 -1.53 4.05 -0.15
CA ILE A 29 -0.18 3.75 -0.66
C ILE A 29 -0.28 3.08 -2.04
N TYR A 30 -1.15 2.08 -2.17
CA TYR A 30 -1.36 1.36 -3.41
C TYR A 30 -1.85 2.28 -4.53
N GLY A 31 -2.87 3.11 -4.25
CA GLY A 31 -3.37 4.10 -5.21
C GLY A 31 -2.28 5.08 -5.65
N LYS A 32 -1.44 5.55 -4.72
CA LYS A 32 -0.33 6.44 -5.05
C LYS A 32 0.68 5.79 -6.00
N PHE A 33 1.08 4.55 -5.76
CA PHE A 33 2.07 3.88 -6.61
C PHE A 33 1.53 3.42 -7.97
N VAL A 34 0.23 3.13 -8.05
CA VAL A 34 -0.43 2.78 -9.31
C VAL A 34 -0.65 4.02 -10.18
N HIS A 35 -1.07 5.15 -9.60
CA HIS A 35 -1.37 6.36 -10.36
C HIS A 35 -0.16 7.28 -10.59
N HIS A 36 0.85 7.24 -9.72
CA HIS A 36 2.05 8.06 -9.83
C HIS A 36 3.29 7.18 -9.94
N PRO A 37 3.84 6.99 -11.16
CA PRO A 37 5.10 6.28 -11.32
C PRO A 37 6.21 6.97 -10.54
N LEU A 38 7.07 6.14 -9.93
CA LEU A 38 8.29 6.63 -9.30
C LEU A 38 9.29 7.01 -10.39
N ARG A 39 9.69 8.29 -10.43
CA ARG A 39 10.74 8.81 -11.32
C ARG A 39 12.06 8.86 -10.57
N VAL A 40 13.09 8.26 -11.13
CA VAL A 40 14.45 8.21 -10.57
C VAL A 40 15.40 8.71 -11.64
N TRP A 41 16.29 9.64 -11.27
CA TRP A 41 17.35 10.12 -12.15
C TRP A 41 18.63 9.34 -11.87
N LEU A 42 19.11 8.59 -12.86
CA LEU A 42 20.38 7.88 -12.84
C LEU A 42 21.37 8.56 -13.80
N ALA A 43 22.65 8.18 -13.74
CA ALA A 43 23.71 8.80 -14.53
C ALA A 43 23.50 8.71 -16.06
N ASP A 44 22.67 7.76 -16.50
CA ASP A 44 22.30 7.47 -17.88
C ASP A 44 20.95 8.10 -18.31
N GLY A 45 20.19 8.71 -17.39
CA GLY A 45 18.96 9.44 -17.70
C GLY A 45 17.82 9.24 -16.68
N GLU A 46 16.62 9.67 -17.08
CA GLU A 46 15.40 9.49 -16.28
C GLU A 46 14.82 8.09 -16.47
N TRP A 47 14.55 7.42 -15.35
CA TRP A 47 13.92 6.12 -15.27
C TRP A 47 12.58 6.22 -14.55
N CYS A 48 11.58 5.52 -15.08
CA CYS A 48 10.25 5.46 -14.49
C CYS A 48 9.88 4.04 -14.10
N VAL A 49 9.45 3.85 -12.86
CA VAL A 49 8.91 2.58 -12.38
C VAL A 49 7.40 2.73 -12.24
N ARG A 50 6.66 2.00 -13.08
CA ARG A 50 5.20 1.85 -12.98
C ARG A 50 4.88 0.54 -12.25
N PHE A 51 4.10 0.65 -11.18
CA PHE A 51 3.52 -0.49 -10.50
C PHE A 51 2.11 -0.70 -11.03
N SER A 52 1.89 -1.80 -11.74
CA SER A 52 0.57 -2.15 -12.23
C SER A 52 -0.22 -2.86 -11.13
N PRO A 53 -1.55 -2.65 -11.05
CA PRO A 53 -2.37 -3.23 -10.01
C PRO A 53 -2.45 -4.77 -10.06
N ASP A 54 -2.14 -5.37 -11.20
CA ASP A 54 -2.00 -6.84 -11.37
C ASP A 54 -0.70 -7.41 -10.77
N GLY A 55 0.13 -6.57 -10.16
CA GLY A 55 1.41 -6.95 -9.56
C GLY A 55 2.57 -6.99 -10.55
N THR A 56 2.34 -6.69 -11.83
CA THR A 56 3.42 -6.53 -12.80
C THR A 56 4.16 -5.21 -12.54
N ARG A 57 5.48 -5.28 -12.68
CA ARG A 57 6.37 -4.12 -12.53
C ARG A 57 6.98 -3.84 -13.88
N THR A 58 6.76 -2.64 -14.39
CA THR A 58 7.33 -2.20 -15.66
C THR A 58 8.33 -1.08 -15.39
N ILE A 59 9.55 -1.26 -15.86
CA ILE A 59 10.60 -0.26 -15.83
C ILE A 59 10.66 0.34 -17.23
N LEU A 60 10.47 1.65 -17.32
CA LEU A 60 10.39 2.40 -18.57
C LEU A 60 11.53 3.43 -18.60
N TYR A 61 12.18 3.58 -19.75
CA TYR A 61 13.30 4.52 -19.91
C TYR A 61 12.85 5.78 -20.65
N ARG A 62 13.15 6.96 -20.07
CA ARG A 62 12.95 8.29 -20.67
C ARG A 62 11.59 8.47 -21.37
N ASP A 63 11.55 8.38 -22.69
CA ASP A 63 10.39 8.70 -23.54
C ASP A 63 9.27 7.64 -23.46
N GLU A 64 9.55 6.50 -22.82
CA GLU A 64 8.57 5.44 -22.55
C GLU A 64 7.75 5.72 -21.28
N CYS A 65 8.06 6.80 -20.57
CA CYS A 65 7.31 7.28 -19.41
C CYS A 65 6.15 8.19 -19.85
#